data_AF-A0A6M7W0V6-F1
#
_entry.id   AF-A0A6M7W0V6-F1
#
_cell.length_a   1.000
_cell.length_b   1.000
_cell.length_c   1.000
_cell.angle_alpha   90.00
_cell.angle_beta   90.00
_cell.angle_gamma   90.00
#
_symmetry.space_group_name_H-M   'P 1'
#
loop_
_entity.id
_entity.type
_entity.pdbx_description
1 polymer ?
#
loop_
_entity_poly.entity_id
_entity_poly.type
_entity_poly.pdbx_seq_one_letter_code
_entity_poly.pdbx_strand_id
1 'polypeptide(L)'
;MFGLGKFLSELQDLFGDLRGPAKALIVVLIGMAFAWMLIHHQWAEALLLVLSAIVAGYLLELIGTLLLPKRPRAGLLFLEGWVLGPAAIAAFVSGLIVVLAIDLTPPKDTDATTEEMMKTLAAGLSTFLSAAFVSWISEQDNTRISDRIRGQFYKKYKRAMVYPSPADGAMYFTPGSRGETTVYSSVQIGGWNFADRWERASRLSEEIAAGGSIPSSQAEIDNALT
;
A
#
# COMPACT_ATOMS: atom_id res chain seq x y z
N MET A 1 5.88 17.71 37.90
CA MET A 1 6.69 16.78 37.09
C MET A 1 5.87 16.41 35.86
N PHE A 2 6.10 17.08 34.73
CA PHE A 2 5.53 16.67 33.44
C PHE A 2 6.29 15.44 32.96
N GLY A 3 5.58 14.32 32.82
CA GLY A 3 6.20 13.03 32.51
C GLY A 3 6.76 13.01 31.10
N LEU A 4 8.07 12.76 30.99
CA LEU A 4 8.78 12.52 29.73
C LEU A 4 8.04 11.51 28.82
N GLY A 5 7.31 10.54 29.41
CA GLY A 5 6.49 9.59 28.68
C GLY A 5 5.31 10.19 27.92
N LYS A 6 4.65 11.24 28.44
CA LYS A 6 3.54 11.92 27.74
C LYS A 6 4.05 12.75 26.56
N PHE A 7 5.22 13.38 26.72
CA PHE A 7 5.87 14.12 25.65
C PHE A 7 6.34 13.19 24.51
N LEU A 8 6.86 12.00 24.86
CA LEU A 8 7.26 11.01 23.86
C LEU A 8 6.07 10.39 23.11
N SER A 9 4.93 10.15 23.78
CA SER A 9 3.72 9.69 23.09
C SER A 9 3.14 10.77 22.17
N GLU A 10 3.13 12.03 22.60
CA GLU A 10 2.69 13.16 21.75
C GLU A 10 3.60 13.36 20.53
N LEU A 11 4.92 13.18 20.67
CA LEU A 11 5.84 13.18 19.53
C LEU A 11 5.61 11.99 18.61
N GLN A 12 5.33 10.81 19.15
CA GLN A 12 5.08 9.61 18.35
C GLN A 12 3.76 9.70 17.57
N ASP A 13 2.74 10.35 18.16
CA ASP A 13 1.49 10.70 17.50
C ASP A 13 1.71 11.78 16.42
N LEU A 14 2.51 12.82 16.72
CA LEU A 14 2.87 13.87 15.75
C LEU A 14 3.65 13.29 14.55
N PHE A 15 4.61 12.40 14.80
CA PHE A 15 5.35 11.71 13.75
C PHE A 15 4.50 10.64 13.05
N GLY A 16 3.50 10.08 13.72
CA GLY A 16 2.47 9.23 13.10
C GLY A 16 1.64 10.01 12.09
N ASP A 17 1.21 11.22 12.46
CA ASP A 17 0.45 12.14 11.61
C ASP A 17 1.28 12.71 10.45
N LEU A 18 2.57 12.98 10.67
CA LEU A 18 3.50 13.47 9.63
C LEU A 18 3.76 12.44 8.53
N ARG A 19 3.42 11.16 8.70
CA ARG A 19 3.60 10.13 7.67
C ARG A 19 2.80 10.44 6.40
N GLY A 20 1.61 11.03 6.52
CA GLY A 20 0.80 11.42 5.36
C GLY A 20 1.47 12.54 4.55
N PRO A 21 1.70 13.73 5.15
CA PRO A 21 2.37 14.85 4.49
C PRO A 21 3.77 14.53 3.97
N ALA A 22 4.57 13.75 4.72
CA ALA A 22 5.91 13.36 4.28
C ALA A 22 5.89 12.47 3.04
N LYS A 23 4.97 11.48 2.97
CA LYS A 23 4.78 10.68 1.75
C LYS A 23 4.37 11.56 0.57
N ALA A 24 3.43 12.49 0.79
CA ALA A 24 2.99 13.40 -0.26
C ALA A 24 4.15 14.28 -0.76
N LEU A 25 4.97 14.82 0.14
CA LEU A 25 6.17 15.59 -0.21
C LEU A 25 7.15 14.76 -1.03
N ILE A 26 7.41 13.50 -0.64
CA ILE A 26 8.29 12.59 -1.40
C ILE A 26 7.74 12.38 -2.81
N VAL A 27 6.44 12.12 -2.96
CA VAL A 27 5.81 11.95 -4.28
C VAL A 27 5.95 13.22 -5.12
N VAL A 28 5.76 14.40 -4.53
CA VAL A 28 5.94 15.69 -5.22
C VAL A 28 7.39 15.89 -5.67
N LEU A 29 8.37 15.64 -4.81
CA LEU A 29 9.79 15.77 -5.16
C LEU A 29 10.20 14.81 -6.28
N ILE A 30 9.71 13.57 -6.24
CA ILE A 30 9.92 12.60 -7.33
C ILE A 30 9.21 13.07 -8.61
N GLY A 31 8.00 13.62 -8.51
CA GLY A 31 7.27 14.21 -9.63
C GLY A 31 8.01 15.39 -10.27
N MET A 32 8.63 16.25 -9.46
CA MET A 32 9.50 17.33 -9.95
C MET A 32 10.73 16.79 -10.69
N ALA A 33 11.35 15.73 -10.18
CA ALA A 33 12.46 15.07 -10.86
C ALA A 33 12.00 14.49 -12.22
N PHE A 34 10.82 13.87 -12.28
CA PHE A 34 10.24 13.42 -13.54
C PHE A 34 9.98 14.59 -14.50
N ALA A 35 9.38 15.69 -14.03
CA ALA A 35 9.16 16.87 -14.87
C ALA A 35 10.47 17.38 -15.49
N TRP A 36 11.55 17.45 -14.69
CA TRP A 36 12.87 17.83 -15.18
C TRP A 36 13.38 16.90 -16.30
N MET A 37 13.26 15.58 -16.14
CA MET A 37 13.63 14.60 -17.17
C MET A 37 12.83 14.78 -18.46
N LEU A 38 11.52 15.00 -18.33
CA LEU A 38 10.62 15.18 -19.48
C LEU A 38 10.96 16.44 -20.29
N ILE A 39 11.28 17.55 -19.61
CA ILE A 39 11.72 18.81 -20.24
C ILE A 39 13.03 18.62 -21.02
N HIS A 40 13.94 17.77 -20.54
CA HIS A 40 15.21 17.46 -21.22
C HIS A 40 15.07 16.35 -22.28
N HIS A 41 13.84 16.06 -22.73
CA HIS A 41 13.51 15.01 -23.71
C HIS A 41 13.93 13.59 -23.30
N GLN A 42 14.15 13.32 -22.01
CA GLN A 42 14.51 11.98 -21.48
C GLN A 42 13.27 11.11 -21.21
N TRP A 43 12.34 11.06 -22.17
CA TRP A 43 11.06 10.34 -22.03
C TRP A 43 11.24 8.84 -21.76
N ALA A 44 12.19 8.22 -22.43
CA ALA A 44 12.47 6.80 -22.29
C ALA A 44 12.96 6.45 -20.87
N GLU A 45 13.84 7.27 -20.29
CA GLU A 45 14.38 7.07 -18.95
C GLU A 45 13.30 7.27 -17.89
N ALA A 46 12.48 8.31 -18.03
CA ALA A 46 11.34 8.55 -17.14
C ALA A 46 10.35 7.38 -17.15
N LEU A 47 9.97 6.89 -18.34
CA LEU A 47 9.07 5.74 -18.47
C LEU A 47 9.70 4.46 -17.91
N LEU A 48 11.00 4.23 -18.15
CA LEU A 48 11.70 3.06 -17.64
C LEU A 48 11.74 3.06 -16.11
N LEU A 49 11.95 4.21 -15.47
CA LEU A 49 11.89 4.34 -14.01
C LEU A 49 10.50 4.00 -13.47
N VAL A 50 9.44 4.54 -14.07
CA VAL A 50 8.05 4.24 -13.66
C VAL A 50 7.74 2.75 -13.81
N LEU A 51 8.07 2.18 -14.97
CA LEU A 51 7.86 0.76 -15.24
C LEU A 51 8.65 -0.12 -14.26
N SER A 52 9.90 0.25 -13.97
CA SER A 52 10.73 -0.48 -13.01
C SER A 52 10.14 -0.48 -11.60
N ALA A 53 9.56 0.65 -11.16
CA ALA A 53 8.91 0.75 -9.86
C ALA A 53 7.60 -0.05 -9.79
N ILE A 54 6.81 -0.06 -10.89
CA ILE A 54 5.62 -0.90 -11.01
C ILE A 54 6.01 -2.39 -10.93
N VAL A 55 7.00 -2.80 -11.72
CA VAL A 55 7.51 -4.19 -11.71
C VAL A 55 8.03 -4.54 -10.32
N ALA A 56 8.80 -3.67 -9.67
CA ALA A 56 9.26 -3.87 -8.31
C ALA A 56 8.08 -4.06 -7.33
N GLY A 57 7.03 -3.22 -7.40
CA GLY A 57 5.83 -3.38 -6.58
C GLY A 57 5.16 -4.74 -6.74
N TYR A 58 5.02 -5.25 -7.97
CA TYR A 58 4.49 -6.59 -8.23
C TYR A 58 5.41 -7.71 -7.74
N LEU A 59 6.73 -7.55 -7.89
CA LEU A 59 7.70 -8.53 -7.38
C LEU A 59 7.66 -8.60 -5.84
N LEU A 60 7.57 -7.45 -5.16
CA LEU A 60 7.41 -7.40 -3.70
C LEU A 60 6.10 -8.07 -3.28
N GLU A 61 5.00 -7.86 -4.00
CA GLU A 61 3.74 -8.57 -3.72
C GLU A 61 3.89 -10.10 -3.87
N LEU A 62 4.55 -10.56 -4.94
CA LEU A 62 4.79 -11.98 -5.19
C LEU A 62 5.63 -12.59 -4.06
N ILE A 63 6.74 -11.95 -3.70
CA ILE A 63 7.63 -12.36 -2.61
C ILE A 63 6.85 -12.37 -1.27
N GLY A 64 6.08 -11.31 -1.01
CA GLY A 64 5.26 -11.19 0.19
C GLY A 64 4.24 -12.32 0.31
N THR A 65 3.58 -12.66 -0.80
CA THR A 65 2.61 -13.77 -0.88
C THR A 65 3.27 -15.13 -0.65
N LEU A 66 4.49 -15.34 -1.14
CA LEU A 66 5.25 -16.58 -0.93
C LEU A 66 5.76 -16.70 0.51
N LEU A 67 6.18 -15.59 1.12
CA LEU A 67 6.68 -15.56 2.49
C LEU A 67 5.55 -15.64 3.52
N LEU A 68 4.34 -15.19 3.17
CA LEU A 68 3.23 -15.01 4.11
C LEU A 68 3.01 -16.26 4.99
N PRO A 69 2.86 -17.50 4.45
CA PRO A 69 2.55 -18.67 5.27
C PRO A 69 3.66 -19.07 6.26
N LYS A 70 4.92 -18.72 5.97
CA LYS A 70 6.09 -19.14 6.79
C LYS A 70 6.58 -18.04 7.72
N ARG A 71 6.49 -16.79 7.27
CA ARG A 71 7.03 -15.61 7.95
C ARG A 71 6.04 -14.45 7.77
N PRO A 72 4.92 -14.44 8.51
CA PRO A 72 3.81 -13.52 8.24
C PRO A 72 4.22 -12.04 8.33
N ARG A 73 5.07 -11.67 9.30
CA ARG A 73 5.59 -10.31 9.45
C ARG A 73 6.42 -9.85 8.26
N ALA A 74 7.34 -10.70 7.79
CA ALA A 74 8.15 -10.40 6.62
C ALA A 74 7.26 -10.35 5.36
N GLY A 75 6.35 -11.31 5.19
CA GLY A 75 5.38 -11.32 4.09
C GLY A 75 4.56 -10.04 4.03
N LEU A 76 4.05 -9.57 5.17
CA LEU A 76 3.31 -8.31 5.25
C LEU A 76 4.16 -7.10 4.84
N LEU A 77 5.40 -7.00 5.30
CA LEU A 77 6.31 -5.90 4.90
C LEU A 77 6.45 -5.82 3.37
N PHE A 78 6.63 -6.96 2.71
CA PHE A 78 6.73 -7.03 1.25
C PHE A 78 5.39 -6.71 0.56
N LEU A 79 4.26 -7.17 1.10
CA LEU A 79 2.94 -6.84 0.58
C LEU A 79 2.62 -5.33 0.69
N GLU A 80 3.05 -4.66 1.76
CA GLU A 80 2.91 -3.20 1.89
C GLU A 80 3.77 -2.46 0.85
N GLY A 81 4.90 -3.03 0.44
CA GLY A 81 5.76 -2.52 -0.62
C GLY A 81 5.09 -2.41 -2.00
N TRP A 82 3.95 -3.06 -2.20
CA TRP A 82 3.13 -2.93 -3.41
C TRP A 82 2.73 -1.47 -3.70
N VAL A 83 2.64 -0.62 -2.66
CA VAL A 83 2.32 0.81 -2.78
C VAL A 83 3.27 1.58 -3.71
N LEU A 84 4.48 1.07 -3.95
CA LEU A 84 5.45 1.66 -4.87
C LEU A 84 4.90 1.79 -6.30
N GLY A 85 4.12 0.81 -6.77
CA GLY A 85 3.57 0.84 -8.14
C GLY A 85 2.61 2.02 -8.34
N PRO A 86 1.52 2.12 -7.56
CA PRO A 86 0.61 3.26 -7.61
C PRO A 86 1.30 4.60 -7.33
N ALA A 87 2.25 4.65 -6.39
CA ALA A 87 3.00 5.87 -6.07
C ALA A 87 3.87 6.35 -7.25
N ALA A 88 4.49 5.43 -7.99
CA ALA A 88 5.26 5.77 -9.18
C ALA A 88 4.39 6.36 -10.30
N ILE A 89 3.20 5.79 -10.51
CA ILE A 89 2.22 6.33 -11.47
C ILE A 89 1.80 7.74 -11.05
N ALA A 90 1.47 7.93 -9.78
CA ALA A 90 1.12 9.23 -9.23
C ALA A 90 2.23 10.29 -9.43
N ALA A 91 3.48 9.93 -9.13
CA ALA A 91 4.62 10.81 -9.31
C ALA A 91 4.83 11.18 -10.79
N PHE A 92 4.70 10.21 -11.70
CA PHE A 92 4.80 10.47 -13.13
C PHE A 92 3.70 11.40 -13.66
N VAL A 93 2.45 11.16 -13.26
CA VAL A 93 1.33 12.05 -13.60
C VAL A 93 1.56 13.45 -13.04
N SER A 94 2.06 13.56 -11.81
CA SER A 94 2.44 14.86 -11.23
C SER A 94 3.51 15.57 -12.07
N GLY A 95 4.51 14.85 -12.55
CA GLY A 95 5.52 15.39 -13.46
C GLY A 95 4.93 15.88 -14.79
N LEU A 96 4.02 15.09 -15.40
CA LEU A 96 3.32 15.49 -16.63
C LEU A 96 2.53 16.78 -16.46
N ILE A 97 1.86 16.97 -15.32
CA ILE A 97 1.11 18.20 -15.02
C ILE A 97 2.04 19.42 -15.04
N VAL A 98 3.22 19.30 -14.44
CA VAL A 98 4.21 20.38 -14.41
C VAL A 98 4.71 20.71 -15.82
N VAL A 99 4.99 19.70 -16.64
CA VAL A 99 5.41 19.92 -18.04
C VAL A 99 4.31 20.61 -18.83
N LEU A 100 3.07 20.12 -18.73
CA LEU A 100 1.93 20.74 -19.40
C LEU A 100 1.73 22.18 -18.93
N ALA A 101 1.92 22.49 -17.65
CA ALA A 101 1.84 23.85 -17.14
C ALA A 101 2.92 24.77 -17.75
N ILE A 102 4.14 24.24 -17.96
CA ILE A 102 5.23 24.97 -18.62
C ILE A 102 4.93 25.17 -20.10
N ASP A 103 4.53 24.12 -20.82
CA ASP A 103 4.24 24.18 -22.26
C ASP A 103 3.01 25.03 -22.59
N LEU A 104 2.06 25.14 -21.66
CA LEU A 104 0.91 26.04 -21.75
C LEU A 104 1.23 27.48 -21.33
N THR A 105 2.49 27.81 -21.02
CA THR A 105 2.86 29.21 -20.77
C THR A 105 2.86 29.97 -22.10
N PRO A 106 1.97 30.96 -22.28
CA PRO A 106 1.85 31.66 -23.55
C PRO A 106 3.13 32.44 -23.89
N PRO A 107 3.49 32.55 -25.19
CA PRO A 107 4.55 33.44 -25.64
C PRO A 107 4.31 34.89 -25.17
N LYS A 108 5.39 35.65 -24.96
CA LYS A 108 5.33 37.04 -24.44
C LYS A 108 4.54 38.02 -25.31
N ASP A 109 4.23 37.66 -26.55
CA ASP A 109 3.51 38.47 -27.52
C ASP A 109 2.05 38.03 -27.72
N THR A 110 1.54 37.14 -26.85
CA THR A 110 0.16 36.64 -26.93
C THR A 110 -0.83 37.67 -26.41
N ASP A 111 -2.02 37.75 -27.02
CA ASP A 111 -3.10 38.60 -26.55
C ASP A 111 -3.44 38.34 -25.06
N ALA A 112 -3.67 39.41 -24.30
CA ALA A 112 -3.90 39.35 -22.85
C ALA A 112 -5.08 38.44 -22.48
N THR A 113 -6.14 38.41 -23.31
CA THR A 113 -7.31 37.55 -23.09
C THR A 113 -6.94 36.08 -23.18
N THR A 114 -6.11 35.71 -24.16
CA THR A 114 -5.66 34.32 -24.35
C THR A 114 -4.74 33.89 -23.21
N GLU A 115 -3.85 34.79 -22.76
CA GLU A 115 -2.98 34.54 -21.60
C GLU A 115 -3.77 34.27 -20.31
N GLU A 116 -4.81 35.08 -20.04
CA GLU A 116 -5.69 34.85 -18.89
C GLU A 116 -6.46 33.53 -18.98
N MET A 117 -6.95 33.16 -20.17
CA MET A 117 -7.63 31.87 -20.38
C MET A 117 -6.68 30.68 -20.14
N MET A 118 -5.43 30.73 -20.62
CA MET A 118 -4.45 29.66 -20.41
C MET A 118 -4.06 29.52 -18.94
N LYS A 119 -3.82 30.64 -18.24
CA LYS A 119 -3.55 30.63 -16.79
C LYS A 119 -4.72 30.05 -16.00
N THR A 120 -5.96 30.44 -16.35
CA THR A 120 -7.18 29.95 -15.70
C THR A 120 -7.36 28.45 -15.95
N LEU A 121 -7.11 27.98 -17.18
CA LEU A 121 -7.15 26.56 -17.52
C LEU A 121 -6.09 25.76 -16.74
N ALA A 122 -4.86 26.24 -16.67
CA ALA A 122 -3.78 25.60 -15.92
C ALA A 122 -4.09 25.53 -14.42
N ALA A 123 -4.59 26.62 -13.85
CA ALA A 123 -5.01 26.67 -12.44
C ALA A 123 -6.20 25.72 -12.17
N GLY A 124 -7.19 25.70 -13.06
CA GLY A 124 -8.34 24.80 -12.98
C GLY A 124 -7.93 23.33 -13.06
N LEU A 125 -7.06 22.99 -14.02
CA LEU A 125 -6.52 21.64 -14.19
C LEU A 125 -5.69 21.20 -12.96
N SER A 126 -4.81 22.08 -12.48
CA SER A 126 -4.01 21.84 -11.27
C SER A 126 -4.89 21.62 -10.05
N THR A 127 -5.94 22.42 -9.87
CA THR A 127 -6.90 22.30 -8.76
C THR A 127 -7.69 20.99 -8.87
N PHE A 128 -8.22 20.67 -10.06
CA PHE A 128 -8.93 19.43 -10.31
C PHE A 128 -8.07 18.20 -10.01
N LEU A 129 -6.82 18.19 -10.50
CA LEU A 129 -5.91 17.06 -10.31
C LEU A 129 -5.45 16.96 -8.87
N SER A 130 -5.23 18.09 -8.18
CA SER A 130 -4.95 18.11 -6.75
C SER A 130 -6.12 17.53 -5.95
N ALA A 131 -7.36 17.92 -6.28
CA ALA A 131 -8.56 17.40 -5.62
C ALA A 131 -8.77 15.90 -5.91
N ALA A 132 -8.60 15.48 -7.17
CA ALA A 132 -8.67 14.08 -7.57
C ALA A 132 -7.59 13.25 -6.86
N PHE A 133 -6.38 13.80 -6.69
CA PHE A 133 -5.29 13.15 -5.99
C PHE A 133 -5.54 13.05 -4.49
N VAL A 134 -6.05 14.13 -3.86
CA VAL A 134 -6.43 14.11 -2.44
C VAL A 134 -7.55 13.12 -2.20
N SER A 135 -8.59 13.07 -3.05
CA SER A 135 -9.65 12.06 -2.97
C SER A 135 -9.11 10.64 -3.17
N TRP A 136 -8.21 10.47 -4.14
CA TRP A 136 -7.56 9.19 -4.40
C TRP A 136 -6.71 8.73 -3.21
N ILE A 137 -5.95 9.62 -2.56
CA ILE A 137 -5.18 9.29 -1.34
C ILE A 137 -6.12 9.06 -0.14
N SER A 138 -7.08 9.95 0.08
CA SER A 138 -7.92 9.95 1.29
C SER A 138 -8.86 8.74 1.35
N GLU A 139 -9.35 8.26 0.21
CA GLU A 139 -10.17 7.05 0.16
C GLU A 139 -9.32 5.76 0.14
N GLN A 140 -8.05 5.78 -0.30
CA GLN A 140 -7.33 4.55 -0.67
C GLN A 140 -6.21 4.10 0.27
N ASP A 141 -5.59 5.00 1.04
CA ASP A 141 -4.31 4.66 1.71
C ASP A 141 -4.48 3.56 2.78
N ASN A 142 -5.70 3.42 3.34
CA ASN A 142 -6.05 2.23 4.11
C ASN A 142 -6.94 1.26 3.32
N THR A 143 -8.04 1.65 2.69
CA THR A 143 -9.03 0.64 2.22
C THR A 143 -8.48 -0.30 1.13
N ARG A 144 -7.88 0.21 0.06
CA ARG A 144 -7.43 -0.63 -1.07
C ARG A 144 -6.24 -1.52 -0.71
N ILE A 145 -5.23 -0.96 -0.07
CA ILE A 145 -4.06 -1.72 0.39
C ILE A 145 -4.52 -2.75 1.43
N SER A 146 -5.39 -2.37 2.36
CA SER A 146 -5.91 -3.27 3.39
C SER A 146 -6.76 -4.39 2.80
N ASP A 147 -7.65 -4.10 1.85
CA ASP A 147 -8.47 -5.12 1.17
C ASP A 147 -7.61 -6.06 0.33
N ARG A 148 -6.58 -5.55 -0.34
CA ARG A 148 -5.63 -6.36 -1.09
C ARG A 148 -4.84 -7.28 -0.15
N ILE A 149 -4.25 -6.75 0.92
CA ILE A 149 -3.52 -7.52 1.93
C ILE A 149 -4.43 -8.55 2.57
N ARG A 150 -5.62 -8.15 3.03
CA ARG A 150 -6.66 -9.03 3.55
C ARG A 150 -6.97 -10.17 2.59
N GLY A 151 -7.13 -9.86 1.30
CA GLY A 151 -7.33 -10.87 0.25
C GLY A 151 -6.19 -11.88 0.18
N GLN A 152 -4.93 -11.42 0.27
CA GLN A 152 -3.76 -12.31 0.29
C GLN A 152 -3.71 -13.16 1.57
N PHE A 153 -4.03 -12.59 2.73
CA PHE A 153 -4.15 -13.35 3.98
C PHE A 153 -5.24 -14.41 3.88
N TYR A 154 -6.44 -14.08 3.40
CA TYR A 154 -7.53 -15.05 3.25
C TYR A 154 -7.24 -16.13 2.21
N LYS A 155 -6.41 -15.82 1.21
CA LYS A 155 -5.94 -16.79 0.22
C LYS A 155 -4.93 -17.77 0.81
N LYS A 156 -4.04 -17.28 1.69
CA LYS A 156 -2.91 -18.04 2.24
C LYS A 156 -3.18 -18.70 3.58
N TYR A 157 -4.16 -18.22 4.33
CA TYR A 157 -4.65 -18.84 5.56
C TYR A 157 -6.09 -19.23 5.33
N LYS A 158 -6.39 -20.52 5.37
CA LYS A 158 -7.70 -21.09 5.09
C LYS A 158 -8.24 -21.85 6.30
N ARG A 159 -9.57 -22.00 6.35
CA ARG A 159 -10.25 -22.85 7.32
C ARG A 159 -10.28 -24.29 6.79
N ALA A 160 -9.87 -25.25 7.62
CA ALA A 160 -9.81 -26.66 7.23
C ALA A 160 -11.16 -27.22 6.73
N MET A 161 -12.29 -26.81 7.33
CA MET A 161 -13.63 -27.32 6.99
C MET A 161 -14.20 -26.81 5.66
N VAL A 162 -13.69 -25.71 5.09
CA VAL A 162 -14.37 -25.01 3.97
C VAL A 162 -13.83 -25.44 2.60
N TYR A 163 -12.63 -26.04 2.54
CA TYR A 163 -11.98 -26.37 1.28
C TYR A 163 -11.51 -27.83 1.27
N PRO A 164 -12.22 -28.74 0.58
CA PRO A 164 -11.92 -30.17 0.56
C PRO A 164 -10.66 -30.53 -0.23
N SER A 165 -10.02 -29.56 -0.89
CA SER A 165 -8.76 -29.75 -1.62
C SER A 165 -7.71 -28.76 -1.10
N PRO A 166 -6.55 -29.25 -0.63
CA PRO A 166 -5.46 -28.39 -0.18
C PRO A 166 -4.96 -27.55 -1.35
N ALA A 167 -5.11 -26.23 -1.23
CA ALA A 167 -4.55 -25.29 -2.18
C ALA A 167 -3.04 -25.17 -1.94
N ASP A 168 -2.25 -25.23 -3.02
CA ASP A 168 -0.79 -25.20 -2.91
C ASP A 168 -0.28 -23.92 -2.21
N GLY A 169 0.61 -24.13 -1.25
CA GLY A 169 1.20 -23.09 -0.42
C GLY A 169 0.21 -22.28 0.43
N ALA A 170 -0.95 -22.85 0.79
CA ALA A 170 -1.84 -22.31 1.82
C ALA A 170 -1.66 -23.06 3.15
N MET A 171 -1.84 -22.33 4.26
CA MET A 171 -1.86 -22.86 5.62
C MET A 171 -3.30 -23.02 6.07
N TYR A 172 -3.61 -24.16 6.68
CA TYR A 172 -4.95 -24.47 7.17
C TYR A 172 -4.98 -24.36 8.69
N PHE A 173 -6.00 -23.68 9.21
CA PHE A 173 -6.25 -23.59 10.63
C PHE A 173 -7.43 -24.47 11.02
N THR A 174 -7.29 -25.15 12.16
CA THR A 174 -8.38 -25.84 12.84
C THR A 174 -9.45 -24.82 13.25
N PRO A 175 -10.74 -25.09 13.03
CA PRO A 175 -11.81 -24.21 13.48
C PRO A 175 -11.76 -23.94 14.99
N GLY A 176 -11.95 -22.69 15.38
CA GLY A 176 -11.84 -22.21 16.75
C GLY A 176 -10.39 -21.96 17.23
N SER A 177 -9.37 -22.33 16.44
CA SER A 177 -7.98 -22.08 16.81
C SER A 177 -7.66 -20.58 16.85
N ARG A 178 -6.63 -20.22 17.62
CA ARG A 178 -6.14 -18.84 17.73
C ARG A 178 -5.72 -18.28 16.35
N GLY A 179 -5.22 -19.12 15.45
CA GLY A 179 -4.77 -18.72 14.12
C GLY A 179 -5.93 -18.37 13.22
N GLU A 180 -6.99 -19.18 13.28
CA GLU A 180 -8.25 -18.86 12.59
C GLU A 180 -8.81 -17.53 13.10
N THR A 181 -8.92 -17.35 14.43
CA THR A 181 -9.48 -16.11 14.96
C THR A 181 -8.59 -14.90 14.64
N THR A 182 -7.28 -15.06 14.65
CA THR A 182 -6.33 -14.00 14.28
C THR A 182 -6.45 -13.58 12.82
N VAL A 183 -6.81 -14.47 11.90
CA VAL A 183 -7.02 -14.09 10.49
C VAL A 183 -8.42 -13.51 10.27
N TYR A 184 -9.46 -14.17 10.80
CA TYR A 184 -10.84 -13.91 10.38
C TYR A 184 -11.69 -13.12 11.36
N SER A 185 -11.29 -13.01 12.63
CA SER A 185 -12.09 -12.27 13.62
C SER A 185 -11.83 -10.77 13.48
N SER A 186 -12.91 -9.99 13.37
CA SER A 186 -12.93 -8.54 13.54
C SER A 186 -13.13 -8.11 15.00
N VAL A 187 -13.46 -9.04 15.89
CA VAL A 187 -13.76 -8.77 17.30
C VAL A 187 -12.48 -8.66 18.13
N GLN A 188 -11.47 -9.49 17.82
CA GLN A 188 -10.21 -9.52 18.56
C GLN A 188 -9.17 -8.54 18.01
N ILE A 189 -9.26 -8.16 16.73
CA ILE A 189 -8.33 -7.27 16.05
C ILE A 189 -9.16 -6.39 15.10
N GLY A 190 -8.96 -5.07 15.14
CA GLY A 190 -9.84 -4.04 14.58
C GLY A 190 -9.83 -3.93 13.06
N GLY A 191 -10.39 -4.91 12.35
CA GLY A 191 -10.40 -4.88 10.89
C GLY A 191 -8.99 -5.04 10.31
N TRP A 192 -8.60 -4.17 9.37
CA TRP A 192 -7.38 -4.33 8.55
C TRP A 192 -6.55 -3.05 8.36
N ASN A 193 -6.72 -2.03 9.22
CA ASN A 193 -5.84 -0.86 9.18
C ASN A 193 -4.36 -1.23 9.45
N PHE A 194 -3.45 -0.25 9.35
CA PHE A 194 -2.00 -0.48 9.51
C PHE A 194 -1.64 -1.18 10.81
N ALA A 195 -2.11 -0.69 11.96
CA ALA A 195 -1.74 -1.29 13.24
C ALA A 195 -2.28 -2.73 13.34
N ASP A 196 -3.55 -2.91 12.99
CA ASP A 196 -4.25 -4.19 13.11
C ASP A 196 -3.66 -5.28 12.22
N ARG A 197 -3.29 -4.98 10.96
CA ARG A 197 -2.67 -6.00 10.08
C ARG A 197 -1.27 -6.40 10.56
N TRP A 198 -0.50 -5.47 11.11
CA TRP A 198 0.81 -5.78 11.71
C TRP A 198 0.68 -6.59 13.00
N GLU A 199 -0.36 -6.32 13.80
CA GLU A 199 -0.69 -7.15 14.94
C GLU A 199 -1.10 -8.57 14.52
N ARG A 200 -1.97 -8.71 13.51
CA ARG A 200 -2.33 -10.03 12.93
C ARG A 200 -1.09 -10.81 12.50
N ALA A 201 -0.22 -10.18 11.74
CA ALA A 201 1.01 -10.81 11.26
C ALA A 201 1.94 -11.22 12.42
N SER A 202 2.00 -10.43 13.49
CA SER A 202 2.82 -10.73 14.66
C SER A 202 2.27 -11.92 15.44
N ARG A 203 0.97 -11.93 15.75
CA ARG A 203 0.29 -13.04 16.44
C ARG A 203 0.38 -14.35 15.66
N LEU A 204 0.21 -14.31 14.33
CA LEU A 204 0.40 -15.49 13.48
C LEU A 204 1.84 -15.99 13.49
N SER A 205 2.81 -15.08 13.52
CA SER A 205 4.22 -15.46 13.61
C SER A 205 4.53 -16.17 14.92
N GLU A 206 3.96 -15.72 16.04
CA GLU A 206 4.09 -16.37 17.35
C GLU A 206 3.45 -17.75 17.35
N GLU A 207 2.26 -17.87 16.76
CA GLU A 207 1.53 -19.15 16.70
C GLU A 207 2.24 -20.18 15.84
N ILE A 208 2.74 -19.78 14.67
CA ILE A 208 3.55 -20.66 13.80
C ILE A 208 4.83 -21.09 14.54
N ALA A 209 5.48 -20.17 15.25
CA ALA A 209 6.68 -20.49 16.04
C ALA A 209 6.39 -21.44 17.22
N ALA A 210 5.19 -21.35 17.80
CA ALA A 210 4.74 -22.24 18.87
C ALA A 210 4.29 -23.63 18.38
N GLY A 211 4.35 -23.90 17.07
CA GLY A 211 3.82 -25.14 16.49
C GLY A 211 2.29 -25.20 16.53
N GLY A 212 1.62 -24.05 16.56
CA GLY A 212 0.18 -23.93 16.52
C GLY A 212 -0.41 -24.81 15.43
N SER A 213 -1.48 -25.53 15.77
CA SER A 213 -2.05 -26.67 15.05
C SER A 213 -2.34 -26.34 13.58
N ILE A 214 -1.35 -26.60 12.74
CA ILE A 214 -1.47 -26.67 11.29
C ILE A 214 -1.66 -28.16 11.01
N PRO A 215 -2.86 -28.61 10.60
CA PRO A 215 -3.02 -29.96 10.10
C PRO A 215 -2.04 -30.14 8.94
N SER A 216 -1.03 -30.96 9.15
CA SER A 216 0.06 -31.23 8.22
C SER A 216 -0.33 -32.27 7.16
N SER A 217 -1.45 -32.98 7.39
CA SER A 217 -1.99 -33.98 6.48
C SER A 217 -3.52 -33.94 6.41
N GLN A 218 -4.08 -34.40 5.28
CA GLN A 218 -5.53 -34.58 5.14
C GLN A 218 -6.08 -35.51 6.22
N ALA A 219 -5.31 -36.51 6.67
CA ALA A 219 -5.70 -37.41 7.75
C ALA A 219 -5.81 -36.69 9.11
N GLU A 220 -4.97 -35.69 9.39
CA GLU A 220 -5.11 -34.85 10.58
C GLU A 220 -6.30 -33.89 10.47
N ILE A 221 -6.62 -33.43 9.25
CA ILE A 221 -7.85 -32.69 8.99
C ILE A 221 -9.05 -33.60 9.29
N ASP A 222 -9.10 -34.80 8.72
CA ASP A 222 -10.23 -35.73 8.86
C ASP A 222 -10.42 -36.20 10.31
N ASN A 223 -9.34 -36.45 11.06
CA ASN A 223 -9.39 -36.79 12.49
C ASN A 223 -9.82 -35.62 13.39
N ALA A 224 -9.57 -34.38 12.99
CA ALA A 224 -10.05 -33.22 13.74
C ALA A 224 -11.55 -32.96 13.53
N LEU A 225 -12.21 -33.69 12.61
CA LEU A 225 -13.62 -33.55 12.27
C LEU A 225 -14.53 -34.60 12.92
N THR A 226 -13.96 -35.62 13.56
CA THR A 226 -14.68 -36.65 14.34
C THR A 226 -14.74 -36.30 15.81
#